data_AF-A0A4Q3V3M6-F1
#
_entry.id   AF-A0A4Q3V3M6-F1
#
_cell.length_a   1.000
_cell.length_b   1.000
_cell.length_c   1.000
_cell.angle_alpha   90.00
_cell.angle_beta   90.00
_cell.angle_gamma   90.00
#
_symmetry.space_group_name_H-M   'P 1'
#
loop_
_entity.id
_entity.type
_entity.pdbx_description
1 polymer ?
#
loop_
_entity_poly.entity_id
_entity_poly.type
_entity_poly.pdbx_seq_one_letter_code
_entity_poly.pdbx_strand_id
1 'polypeptide(L)'
;MMERKLFTQEEPDLWAEVILPLALPQVYTYHVPKELQKAVIPGLRAEVIFGKARRYAGVIKSIIRVAPSFTTKPLIQLLDEQPLVFDHQLKLWKWMAQYYMCTEGEVMAAALPLNFKLSSETILLYNEEAGEDFTHLSDDEFVVAEALLIKKQLSIDEVQLILDASHVYPVVKKLIEKQVCIPWEKMAERYIPKKEKFVTLNPQFNNDESLEVLLNDWKGAPKQMEMLLAFLHFSKTKGEVKQTELLEKSGGTSAQLKALADKGILNV
;
A
#
# COMPACT_ATOMS: atom_id res chain seq x y z
N MET A 1 -43.73 -8.55 -10.61
CA MET A 1 -42.96 -7.32 -10.94
C MET A 1 -43.16 -6.32 -9.82
N MET A 2 -42.08 -5.63 -9.45
CA MET A 2 -41.94 -4.60 -8.39
C MET A 2 -41.73 -5.12 -6.96
N GLU A 3 -40.49 -5.55 -6.71
CA GLU A 3 -39.88 -5.46 -5.39
C GLU A 3 -39.81 -3.99 -4.96
N ARG A 4 -40.30 -3.72 -3.75
CA ARG A 4 -40.19 -2.43 -3.07
C ARG A 4 -38.71 -2.13 -2.79
N LYS A 5 -38.15 -1.11 -3.44
CA LYS A 5 -36.92 -0.45 -2.99
C LYS A 5 -37.21 0.22 -1.64
N LEU A 6 -36.89 -0.46 -0.55
CA LEU A 6 -37.09 0.00 0.84
C LEU A 6 -35.96 0.89 1.37
N PHE A 7 -35.01 1.30 0.53
CA PHE A 7 -34.00 2.29 0.88
C PHE A 7 -34.05 3.43 -0.12
N THR A 8 -34.77 4.49 0.25
CA THR A 8 -34.59 5.79 -0.39
C THR A 8 -33.15 6.21 -0.07
N GLN A 9 -32.23 6.07 -1.02
CA GLN A 9 -30.93 6.74 -0.93
C GLN A 9 -31.23 8.23 -0.99
N GLU A 10 -31.35 8.86 0.17
CA GLU A 10 -31.47 10.30 0.27
C GLU A 10 -30.18 10.92 -0.28
N GLU A 11 -30.33 11.90 -1.17
CA GLU A 11 -29.18 12.59 -1.74
C GLU A 11 -28.40 13.29 -0.62
N PRO A 12 -27.08 13.10 -0.55
CA PRO A 12 -26.28 13.81 0.43
C PRO A 12 -26.31 15.31 0.15
N ASP A 13 -26.41 16.12 1.20
CA ASP A 13 -26.44 17.58 1.17
C ASP A 13 -25.19 18.22 1.82
N LEU A 14 -24.30 17.37 2.35
CA LEU A 14 -23.08 17.78 3.03
C LEU A 14 -21.91 16.85 2.67
N TRP A 15 -20.75 17.45 2.39
CA TRP A 15 -19.52 16.74 2.08
C TRP A 15 -18.36 17.24 2.94
N ALA A 16 -17.40 16.36 3.20
CA ALA A 16 -16.16 16.66 3.90
C ALA A 16 -14.96 16.39 2.97
N GLU A 17 -14.05 17.35 2.89
CA GLU A 17 -12.72 17.12 2.34
C GLU A 17 -11.83 16.53 3.43
N VAL A 18 -11.26 15.36 3.17
CA VAL A 18 -10.47 14.61 4.14
C VAL A 18 -9.04 14.46 3.62
N ILE A 19 -8.09 14.88 4.44
CA ILE A 19 -6.66 14.62 4.27
C ILE A 19 -6.39 13.20 4.76
N LEU A 20 -5.81 12.36 3.90
CA LEU A 20 -5.37 11.01 4.25
C LEU A 20 -3.85 11.01 4.44
N PRO A 21 -3.28 10.18 5.32
CA PRO A 21 -1.82 10.07 5.51
C PRO A 21 -1.15 9.32 4.35
N LEU A 22 -1.38 9.78 3.11
CA LEU A 22 -0.93 9.19 1.85
C LEU A 22 -0.42 10.29 0.91
N ALA A 23 0.51 9.94 0.02
CA ALA A 23 1.06 10.84 -1.00
C ALA A 23 0.07 11.04 -2.17
N LEU A 24 -1.08 11.66 -1.90
CA LEU A 24 -2.14 11.94 -2.87
C LEU A 24 -2.10 13.39 -3.33
N PRO A 25 -2.18 13.67 -4.65
CA PRO A 25 -2.04 15.02 -5.18
C PRO A 25 -3.16 15.98 -4.75
N GLN A 26 -4.32 15.45 -4.34
CA GLN A 26 -5.47 16.22 -3.87
C GLN A 26 -6.11 15.53 -2.66
N VAL A 27 -6.85 16.31 -1.88
CA VAL A 27 -7.71 15.82 -0.79
C VAL A 27 -8.93 15.11 -1.35
N TYR A 28 -9.45 14.13 -0.63
CA TYR A 28 -10.59 13.33 -1.09
C TYR A 28 -11.89 13.81 -0.46
N THR A 29 -12.95 13.84 -1.25
CA THR A 29 -14.28 14.27 -0.82
C THR A 29 -15.15 13.08 -0.49
N TYR A 30 -15.77 13.11 0.69
CA TYR A 30 -16.70 12.11 1.20
C TYR A 30 -18.03 12.78 1.52
N HIS A 31 -19.16 12.11 1.30
CA HIS A 31 -20.43 12.63 1.82
C HIS A 31 -20.55 12.33 3.31
N VAL A 32 -21.22 13.23 4.04
CA VAL A 32 -21.45 13.10 5.48
C VAL A 32 -22.84 12.50 5.72
N PRO A 33 -22.93 11.28 6.30
CA PRO A 33 -24.21 10.71 6.73
C PRO A 33 -24.95 11.63 7.70
N LYS A 34 -26.29 11.63 7.65
CA LYS A 34 -27.15 12.54 8.43
C LYS A 34 -26.85 12.51 9.93
N GLU A 35 -26.51 11.34 10.45
CA GLU A 35 -26.20 11.09 11.85
C GLU A 35 -24.94 11.87 12.30
N LEU A 36 -23.98 12.07 11.38
CA LEU A 36 -22.71 12.73 11.65
C LEU A 36 -22.74 14.23 11.36
N GLN A 37 -23.72 14.74 10.61
CA GLN A 37 -23.76 16.14 10.15
C GLN A 37 -23.75 17.18 11.28
N LYS A 38 -24.29 16.84 12.46
CA LYS A 38 -24.31 17.76 13.61
C LYS A 38 -22.96 17.86 14.32
N ALA A 39 -22.15 16.81 14.24
CA ALA A 39 -20.88 16.69 14.96
C ALA A 39 -19.67 16.99 14.07
N VAL A 40 -19.82 16.85 12.74
CA VAL A 40 -18.72 17.03 11.79
C VAL A 40 -18.23 18.49 11.82
N ILE A 41 -16.95 18.68 12.13
CA ILE A 41 -16.26 19.97 12.08
C ILE A 41 -14.84 19.77 11.53
N PRO A 42 -14.24 20.79 10.88
CA PRO A 42 -12.84 20.74 10.48
C PRO A 42 -11.90 20.46 11.66
N GLY A 43 -10.84 19.70 11.41
CA GLY A 43 -9.85 19.31 12.40
C GLY A 43 -10.12 18.00 13.11
N LEU A 44 -11.34 17.45 13.03
CA LEU A 44 -11.65 16.12 13.54
C LEU A 44 -11.02 15.05 12.66
N ARG A 45 -10.66 13.92 13.29
CA ARG A 45 -10.37 12.71 12.53
C ARG A 45 -11.64 11.96 12.19
N ALA A 46 -11.68 11.41 10.99
CA ALA A 46 -12.75 10.55 10.50
C ALA A 46 -12.17 9.27 9.92
N GLU A 47 -12.90 8.17 10.13
CA GLU A 47 -12.62 6.91 9.46
C GLU A 47 -13.26 6.92 8.07
N VAL A 48 -12.47 6.56 7.06
CA VAL A 48 -12.88 6.56 5.65
C VAL A 48 -12.33 5.35 4.90
N ILE A 49 -13.01 4.97 3.83
CA ILE A 49 -12.57 3.89 2.94
C ILE A 49 -11.94 4.46 1.68
N PHE A 50 -10.67 4.15 1.46
CA PHE A 50 -9.93 4.52 0.26
C PHE A 50 -9.56 3.28 -0.60
N GLY A 51 -9.62 3.41 -1.92
CA GLY A 51 -9.38 2.32 -2.86
C GLY A 51 -10.44 1.21 -2.79
N LYS A 52 -10.00 -0.06 -2.89
CA LYS A 52 -10.91 -1.23 -2.96
C LYS A 52 -11.66 -1.51 -1.66
N ALA A 53 -11.01 -1.35 -0.50
CA ALA A 53 -11.65 -1.56 0.82
C ALA A 53 -10.82 -1.06 2.02
N ARG A 54 -9.73 -0.29 1.81
CA ARG A 54 -8.79 0.01 2.90
C ARG A 54 -9.32 1.14 3.78
N ARG A 55 -9.29 0.95 5.09
CA ARG A 55 -9.73 1.93 6.09
C ARG A 55 -8.56 2.79 6.56
N TYR A 56 -8.80 4.10 6.65
CA TYR A 56 -7.82 5.08 7.11
C TYR A 56 -8.45 6.04 8.11
N ALA A 57 -7.66 6.44 9.11
CA ALA A 57 -7.93 7.64 9.89
C ALA A 57 -7.41 8.87 9.12
N GLY A 58 -8.33 9.69 8.61
CA GLY A 58 -8.03 10.97 7.94
C GLY A 58 -8.43 12.16 8.79
N VAL A 59 -7.94 13.36 8.46
CA VAL A 59 -8.34 14.64 9.11
C VAL A 59 -9.28 15.43 8.19
N ILE A 60 -10.41 15.87 8.71
CA ILE A 60 -11.36 16.72 7.98
C ILE A 60 -10.75 18.10 7.82
N LYS A 61 -10.50 18.50 6.58
CA LYS A 61 -9.93 19.82 6.23
C LYS A 61 -11.01 20.89 6.12
N SER A 62 -12.10 20.56 5.44
CA SER A 62 -13.18 21.51 5.13
C SER A 62 -14.51 20.78 4.96
N ILE A 63 -15.60 21.54 5.04
CA ILE A 63 -16.96 21.06 4.82
C ILE A 63 -17.57 21.84 3.66
N ILE A 64 -18.16 21.13 2.71
CA ILE A 64 -18.73 21.67 1.47
C ILE A 64 -20.23 21.34 1.45
N ARG A 65 -21.07 22.27 0.99
CA ARG A 65 -22.52 22.10 0.78
C ARG A 65 -22.92 22.02 -0.70
N VAL A 66 -21.95 22.11 -1.59
CA VAL A 66 -22.13 22.03 -3.04
C VAL A 66 -21.75 20.61 -3.45
N ALA A 67 -22.66 19.94 -4.15
CA ALA A 67 -22.45 18.58 -4.60
C ALA A 67 -21.25 18.51 -5.57
N PRO A 68 -20.30 17.58 -5.35
CA PRO A 68 -19.24 17.34 -6.31
C PRO A 68 -19.82 16.71 -7.58
N SER A 69 -19.13 16.89 -8.70
CA SER A 69 -19.51 16.32 -10.00
C SER A 69 -19.32 14.79 -10.11
N PHE A 70 -18.87 14.15 -9.04
CA PHE A 70 -18.54 12.72 -8.99
C PHE A 70 -19.17 12.05 -7.76
N THR A 71 -19.39 10.74 -7.85
CA THR A 71 -19.92 9.95 -6.74
C THR A 71 -18.90 9.84 -5.60
N THR A 72 -19.35 10.08 -4.37
CA THR A 72 -18.51 10.02 -3.17
C THR A 72 -18.86 8.81 -2.31
N LYS A 73 -17.88 8.33 -1.54
CA LYS A 73 -18.10 7.35 -0.47
C LYS A 73 -18.55 8.07 0.82
N PRO A 74 -19.24 7.38 1.74
CA PRO A 74 -19.60 7.97 3.04
C PRO A 74 -18.38 8.12 3.95
N LEU A 75 -18.43 9.10 4.86
CA LEU A 75 -17.68 9.01 6.11
C LEU A 75 -18.20 7.81 6.92
N ILE A 76 -17.31 7.01 7.48
CA ILE A 76 -17.71 5.83 8.28
C ILE A 76 -18.06 6.26 9.70
N GLN A 77 -17.18 7.03 10.35
CA GLN A 77 -17.40 7.57 11.69
C GLN A 77 -16.41 8.70 12.00
N LEU A 78 -16.70 9.46 13.07
CA LEU A 78 -15.77 10.40 13.67
C LEU A 78 -14.98 9.68 14.76
N LEU A 79 -13.67 9.89 14.80
CA LEU A 79 -12.75 9.20 15.71
C LEU A 79 -12.44 10.00 16.98
N ASP A 80 -12.80 11.28 16.99
CA ASP A 80 -12.59 12.20 18.11
C ASP A 80 -13.84 13.07 18.30
N GLU A 81 -14.06 13.53 19.53
CA GLU A 81 -15.15 14.45 19.88
C GLU A 81 -14.75 15.92 19.71
N GLN A 82 -13.45 16.21 19.73
CA GLN A 82 -12.88 17.55 19.66
C GLN A 82 -11.79 17.61 18.58
N PRO A 83 -11.60 18.75 17.89
CA PRO A 83 -10.60 18.90 16.84
C PRO A 83 -9.21 18.53 17.34
N LEU A 84 -8.55 17.62 16.63
CA LEU A 84 -7.15 17.28 16.87
C LEU A 84 -6.22 18.31 16.22
N VAL A 85 -6.65 18.86 15.07
CA VAL A 85 -5.88 19.82 14.28
C VAL A 85 -6.71 21.09 14.10
N PHE A 86 -6.18 22.22 14.54
CA PHE A 86 -6.88 23.50 14.45
C PHE A 86 -6.68 24.18 13.09
N ASP A 87 -7.53 25.16 12.79
CA ASP A 87 -7.53 25.90 11.51
C ASP A 87 -6.16 26.49 11.14
N HIS A 88 -5.42 27.03 12.10
CA HIS A 88 -4.07 27.57 11.85
C HIS A 88 -3.07 26.48 11.44
N GLN A 89 -3.18 25.27 11.99
CA GLN A 89 -2.35 24.12 11.60
C GLN A 89 -2.73 23.61 10.22
N LEU A 90 -4.03 23.55 9.89
CA LEU A 90 -4.48 23.18 8.54
C LEU A 90 -3.96 24.18 7.48
N LYS A 91 -4.00 25.48 7.79
CA LYS A 91 -3.41 26.51 6.93
C LYS A 91 -1.90 26.35 6.78
N LEU A 92 -1.20 26.05 7.87
CA LEU A 92 0.23 25.77 7.85
C LEU A 92 0.55 24.53 7.00
N TRP A 93 -0.24 23.45 7.14
CA TRP A 93 -0.05 22.22 6.36
C TRP A 93 -0.22 22.47 4.86
N LYS A 94 -1.25 23.23 4.48
CA LYS A 94 -1.45 23.67 3.10
C LYS A 94 -0.25 24.47 2.59
N TRP A 95 0.25 25.42 3.39
CA TRP A 95 1.43 26.21 3.03
C TRP A 95 2.67 25.34 2.87
N MET A 96 2.93 24.41 3.79
CA MET A 96 4.09 23.50 3.72
C MET A 96 4.01 22.59 2.48
N ALA A 97 2.84 22.01 2.21
CA ALA A 97 2.63 21.18 1.02
C ALA A 97 2.94 21.96 -0.27
N GLN A 98 2.45 23.20 -0.38
CA GLN A 98 2.71 24.06 -1.53
C GLN A 98 4.19 24.47 -1.63
N TYR A 99 4.80 24.89 -0.51
CA TYR A 99 6.16 25.42 -0.49
C TYR A 99 7.22 24.33 -0.73
N TYR A 100 7.05 23.16 -0.11
CA TYR A 100 7.98 22.04 -0.22
C TYR A 100 7.62 21.04 -1.32
N MET A 101 6.64 21.36 -2.17
CA MET A 101 6.20 20.53 -3.30
C MET A 101 5.85 19.09 -2.89
N CYS A 102 5.23 18.93 -1.73
CA CYS A 102 4.72 17.67 -1.22
C CYS A 102 3.20 17.73 -1.05
N THR A 103 2.57 16.65 -0.60
CA THR A 103 1.12 16.62 -0.39
C THR A 103 0.74 16.95 1.05
N GLU A 104 -0.48 17.46 1.26
CA GLU A 104 -1.03 17.65 2.61
C GLU A 104 -1.08 16.33 3.40
N GLY A 105 -1.22 15.20 2.71
CA GLY A 105 -1.19 13.87 3.31
C GLY A 105 0.19 13.46 3.82
N GLU A 106 1.26 13.80 3.09
CA GLU A 106 2.64 13.60 3.55
C GLU A 106 2.97 14.49 4.75
N VAL A 107 2.48 15.74 4.72
CA VAL A 107 2.58 16.64 5.86
C VAL A 107 1.86 16.08 7.09
N MET A 108 0.61 15.62 6.93
CA MET A 108 -0.13 14.97 8.02
C MET A 108 0.61 13.74 8.56
N ALA A 109 1.18 12.92 7.66
CA ALA A 109 1.94 11.74 8.03
C ALA A 109 3.19 12.08 8.84
N ALA A 110 3.83 13.22 8.60
CA ALA A 110 4.97 13.70 9.38
C ALA A 110 4.55 14.40 10.68
N ALA A 111 3.43 15.13 10.67
CA ALA A 111 3.01 15.99 11.77
C ALA A 111 2.32 15.24 12.92
N LEU A 112 1.58 14.17 12.62
CA LEU A 112 0.83 13.43 13.64
C LEU A 112 1.61 12.21 14.16
N PRO A 113 1.55 11.93 15.48
CA PRO A 113 2.06 10.67 16.03
C PRO A 113 1.33 9.44 15.48
N LEU A 114 1.94 8.26 15.59
CA LEU A 114 1.47 7.04 14.91
C LEU A 114 0.07 6.59 15.38
N ASN A 115 -0.22 6.67 16.68
CA ASN A 115 -1.54 6.36 17.24
C ASN A 115 -2.67 7.22 16.65
N PHE A 116 -2.35 8.38 16.05
CA PHE A 116 -3.33 9.23 15.39
C PHE A 116 -3.57 8.89 13.91
N LYS A 117 -2.72 8.07 13.30
CA LYS A 117 -2.70 7.74 11.86
C LYS A 117 -2.98 6.25 11.58
N LEU A 118 -3.69 5.58 12.47
CA LEU A 118 -3.97 4.15 12.35
C LEU A 118 -4.66 3.82 11.01
N SER A 119 -4.17 2.76 10.38
CA SER A 119 -4.72 2.19 9.14
C SER A 119 -5.00 0.70 9.35
N SER A 120 -5.78 0.08 8.45
CA SER A 120 -5.99 -1.37 8.49
C SER A 120 -4.69 -2.18 8.43
N GLU A 121 -3.61 -1.60 7.89
CA GLU A 121 -2.28 -2.22 7.78
C GLU A 121 -1.41 -2.04 9.04
N THR A 122 -1.89 -1.31 10.05
CA THR A 122 -1.15 -1.13 11.30
C THR A 122 -1.10 -2.43 12.10
N ILE A 123 0.09 -2.78 12.59
CA ILE A 123 0.29 -3.94 13.46
C ILE A 123 0.38 -3.41 14.89
N LEU A 124 -0.41 -3.95 15.79
CA LEU A 124 -0.33 -3.71 17.23
C LEU A 124 0.61 -4.75 17.83
N LEU A 125 1.66 -4.32 18.53
CA LEU A 125 2.56 -5.18 19.28
C LEU A 125 2.15 -5.16 20.75
N TYR A 126 2.12 -6.32 21.39
CA TYR A 126 1.91 -6.41 22.82
C TYR A 126 3.05 -5.74 23.58
N ASN A 127 2.71 -4.92 24.58
CA ASN A 127 3.72 -4.34 25.46
C ASN A 127 4.02 -5.33 26.60
N GLU A 128 5.19 -5.95 26.60
CA GLU A 128 5.60 -6.90 27.65
C GLU A 128 5.64 -6.24 29.05
N GLU A 129 5.81 -4.92 29.12
CA GLU A 129 5.78 -4.17 30.39
C GLU A 129 4.37 -4.01 30.96
N ALA A 130 3.32 -4.24 30.16
CA ALA A 130 1.93 -4.12 30.61
C ALA A 130 1.55 -5.19 31.64
N GLY A 131 2.25 -6.33 31.64
CA GLY A 131 1.93 -7.47 32.49
C GLY A 131 0.58 -8.12 32.14
N GLU A 132 0.19 -9.13 32.92
CA GLU A 132 -0.96 -9.99 32.60
C GLU A 132 -2.25 -9.60 33.37
N ASP A 133 -2.25 -8.48 34.09
CA ASP A 133 -3.43 -8.02 34.83
C ASP A 133 -4.30 -7.09 33.98
N PHE A 134 -5.37 -7.65 33.42
CA PHE A 134 -6.35 -6.93 32.60
C PHE A 134 -7.65 -6.61 33.33
N THR A 135 -7.70 -6.72 34.66
CA THR A 135 -8.94 -6.54 35.45
C THR A 135 -9.54 -5.13 35.32
N HIS A 136 -8.73 -4.15 34.92
CA HIS A 136 -9.10 -2.75 34.72
C HIS A 136 -9.57 -2.42 33.28
N LEU A 137 -9.61 -3.41 32.40
CA LEU A 137 -10.08 -3.28 31.02
C LEU A 137 -11.58 -3.51 30.92
N SER A 138 -12.23 -2.89 29.93
CA SER A 138 -13.60 -3.27 29.58
C SER A 138 -13.63 -4.63 28.88
N ASP A 139 -14.81 -5.23 28.72
CA ASP A 139 -14.96 -6.54 28.06
C ASP A 139 -14.27 -6.59 26.69
N ASP A 140 -14.56 -5.64 25.78
CA ASP A 140 -13.92 -5.57 24.46
C ASP A 140 -12.41 -5.37 24.53
N GLU A 141 -11.93 -4.57 25.48
CA GLU A 141 -10.50 -4.31 25.67
C GLU A 141 -9.78 -5.56 26.19
N PHE A 142 -10.43 -6.29 27.10
CA PHE A 142 -9.94 -7.53 27.69
C PHE A 142 -9.76 -8.62 26.63
N VAL A 143 -10.76 -8.83 25.76
CA VAL A 143 -10.66 -9.86 24.70
C VAL A 143 -9.47 -9.57 23.76
N VAL A 144 -9.27 -8.31 23.40
CA VAL A 144 -8.16 -7.91 22.52
C VAL A 144 -6.82 -8.02 23.25
N ALA A 145 -6.75 -7.66 24.53
CA ALA A 145 -5.55 -7.75 25.35
C ALA A 145 -5.09 -9.21 25.53
N GLU A 146 -6.02 -10.14 25.82
CA GLU A 146 -5.74 -11.58 25.90
C GLU A 146 -5.23 -12.12 24.56
N ALA A 147 -5.88 -11.74 23.46
CA ALA A 147 -5.44 -12.15 22.13
C ALA A 147 -4.03 -11.61 21.80
N LEU A 148 -3.72 -10.37 22.21
CA LEU A 148 -2.38 -9.78 22.09
C LEU A 148 -1.35 -10.49 22.96
N LEU A 149 -1.70 -10.87 24.20
CA LEU A 149 -0.82 -11.60 25.10
C LEU A 149 -0.40 -12.95 24.48
N ILE A 150 -1.34 -13.65 23.83
CA ILE A 150 -1.10 -14.95 23.19
C ILE A 150 -0.33 -14.80 21.88
N LYS A 151 -0.78 -13.94 20.96
CA LYS A 151 -0.19 -13.82 19.60
C LYS A 151 1.02 -12.89 19.55
N LYS A 152 1.24 -12.06 20.57
CA LYS A 152 2.24 -10.98 20.67
C LYS A 152 2.11 -9.84 19.67
N GLN A 153 1.36 -10.05 18.58
CA GLN A 153 1.03 -9.03 17.61
C GLN A 153 -0.35 -9.29 16.99
N LEU A 154 -1.09 -8.23 16.65
CA LEU A 154 -2.36 -8.29 15.92
C LEU A 154 -2.45 -7.17 14.89
N SER A 155 -3.03 -7.46 13.72
CA SER A 155 -3.47 -6.42 12.78
C SER A 155 -4.85 -5.87 13.17
N ILE A 156 -5.17 -4.65 12.71
CA ILE A 156 -6.51 -4.06 12.93
C ILE A 156 -7.63 -4.95 12.37
N ASP A 157 -7.40 -5.60 11.23
CA ASP A 157 -8.37 -6.51 10.63
C ASP A 157 -8.60 -7.76 11.50
N GLU A 158 -7.57 -8.30 12.16
CA GLU A 158 -7.73 -9.37 13.14
C GLU A 158 -8.49 -8.91 14.37
N VAL A 159 -8.27 -7.68 14.85
CA VAL A 159 -9.01 -7.12 15.99
C VAL A 159 -10.50 -6.97 15.65
N GLN A 160 -10.83 -6.56 14.42
CA GLN A 160 -12.22 -6.53 13.94
C GLN A 160 -12.87 -7.92 13.96
N LEU A 161 -12.13 -8.94 13.54
CA LEU A 161 -12.61 -10.32 13.54
C LEU A 161 -12.81 -10.88 14.95
N ILE A 162 -11.92 -10.53 15.88
CA ILE A 162 -12.00 -10.96 17.30
C ILE A 162 -13.22 -10.36 17.99
N LEU A 163 -13.49 -9.08 17.75
CA LEU A 163 -14.61 -8.36 18.36
C LEU A 163 -15.94 -8.53 17.60
N ASP A 164 -15.93 -9.20 16.45
CA ASP A 164 -17.04 -9.24 15.48
C ASP A 164 -17.64 -7.83 15.23
N ALA A 165 -16.75 -6.84 15.19
CA ALA A 165 -17.12 -5.43 15.19
C ALA A 165 -16.40 -4.69 14.07
N SER A 166 -17.16 -3.93 13.30
CA SER A 166 -16.60 -3.04 12.27
C SER A 166 -15.85 -1.83 12.85
N HIS A 167 -16.00 -1.54 14.15
CA HIS A 167 -15.56 -0.29 14.77
C HIS A 167 -14.64 -0.54 15.97
N VAL A 168 -13.38 -0.86 15.71
CA VAL A 168 -12.42 -1.22 16.77
C VAL A 168 -11.44 -0.11 17.14
N TYR A 169 -11.40 0.98 16.37
CA TYR A 169 -10.47 2.10 16.63
C TYR A 169 -10.58 2.70 18.03
N PRO A 170 -11.78 2.89 18.63
CA PRO A 170 -11.88 3.39 20.01
C PRO A 170 -11.25 2.43 21.03
N VAL A 171 -11.47 1.12 20.88
CA VAL A 171 -10.89 0.08 21.75
C VAL A 171 -9.39 0.07 21.62
N VAL A 172 -8.87 0.06 20.38
CA VAL A 172 -7.43 0.11 20.10
C VAL A 172 -6.79 1.37 20.66
N LYS A 173 -7.43 2.54 20.51
CA LYS A 173 -6.95 3.81 21.08
C LYS A 173 -6.79 3.70 22.60
N LYS A 174 -7.80 3.18 23.30
CA LYS A 174 -7.75 3.00 24.76
C LYS A 174 -6.67 2.02 25.19
N LEU A 175 -6.47 0.92 24.45
CA LEU A 175 -5.40 -0.04 24.73
C LEU A 175 -4.00 0.58 24.56
N ILE A 176 -3.81 1.43 23.56
CA ILE A 176 -2.57 2.19 23.37
C ILE A 176 -2.38 3.21 24.51
N GLU A 177 -3.44 3.93 24.89
CA GLU A 177 -3.39 4.91 26.00
C GLU A 177 -3.08 4.24 27.35
N LYS A 178 -3.64 3.04 27.59
CA LYS A 178 -3.37 2.19 28.76
C LYS A 178 -2.03 1.44 28.67
N GLN A 179 -1.23 1.67 27.63
CA GLN A 179 0.08 1.03 27.41
C GLN A 179 0.03 -0.50 27.30
N VAL A 180 -1.12 -1.09 26.91
CA VAL A 180 -1.26 -2.55 26.69
C VAL A 180 -0.61 -2.96 25.36
N CYS A 181 -0.63 -2.07 24.37
CA CYS A 181 -0.02 -2.32 23.07
C CYS A 181 0.61 -1.07 22.46
N ILE A 182 1.55 -1.29 21.55
CA ILE A 182 2.30 -0.25 20.84
C ILE A 182 2.00 -0.41 19.34
N PRO A 183 1.57 0.65 18.64
CA PRO A 183 1.40 0.58 17.20
C PRO A 183 2.78 0.50 16.53
N TRP A 184 2.92 -0.43 15.59
CA TRP A 184 4.10 -0.64 14.77
C TRP A 184 3.74 -0.56 13.29
N GLU A 185 4.46 0.29 12.56
CA GLU A 185 4.39 0.28 11.11
C GLU A 185 5.42 -0.71 10.57
N LYS A 186 4.95 -1.69 9.81
CA LYS A 186 5.84 -2.47 8.97
C LYS A 186 6.49 -1.52 7.96
N MET A 187 7.74 -1.15 8.20
CA MET A 187 8.56 -0.47 7.19
C MET A 187 8.80 -1.45 6.03
N ALA A 188 7.85 -1.50 5.10
CA ALA A 188 8.13 -2.09 3.80
C ALA A 188 9.17 -1.20 3.12
N GLU A 189 10.29 -1.79 2.68
CA GLU A 189 11.24 -1.08 1.83
C GLU A 189 10.45 -0.44 0.67
N ARG A 190 10.43 0.91 0.64
CA ARG A 190 9.65 1.67 -0.36
C ARG A 190 10.12 1.38 -1.80
N TYR A 191 11.26 0.71 -1.96
CA TYR A 191 11.84 0.36 -3.23
C TYR A 191 12.15 -1.14 -3.28
N ILE A 192 11.34 -1.88 -4.05
CA ILE A 192 11.70 -3.23 -4.49
C ILE A 192 12.44 -3.06 -5.83
N PRO A 193 13.76 -3.31 -5.90
CA PRO A 193 14.49 -3.16 -7.15
C PRO A 193 13.88 -4.05 -8.23
N LYS A 194 13.48 -3.45 -9.35
CA LYS A 194 13.07 -4.21 -10.53
C LYS A 194 14.31 -4.92 -11.07
N LYS A 195 14.35 -6.23 -10.93
CA LYS A 195 15.39 -7.07 -11.52
C LYS A 195 14.98 -7.44 -12.94
N GLU A 196 15.91 -7.28 -13.86
CA GLU A 196 15.75 -7.72 -15.25
C GLU A 196 16.84 -8.76 -15.54
N LYS A 197 16.48 -9.82 -16.26
CA LYS A 197 17.41 -10.91 -16.57
C LYS A 197 18.18 -10.56 -17.84
N PHE A 198 19.50 -10.57 -17.72
CA PHE A 198 20.40 -10.35 -18.84
C PHE A 198 21.05 -11.65 -19.23
N VAL A 199 21.20 -11.85 -20.54
CA VAL A 199 21.91 -12.97 -21.11
C VAL A 199 23.31 -12.50 -21.45
N THR A 200 24.32 -13.27 -21.09
CA THR A 200 25.72 -13.00 -21.45
C THR A 200 26.32 -14.20 -22.18
N LEU A 201 27.31 -13.95 -23.03
CA LEU A 201 28.08 -15.00 -23.65
C LEU A 201 29.04 -15.58 -22.61
N ASN A 202 29.23 -16.89 -22.60
CA ASN A 202 30.29 -17.47 -21.78
C ASN A 202 31.65 -16.88 -22.23
N PRO A 203 32.50 -16.40 -21.29
CA PRO A 203 33.82 -15.85 -21.60
C PRO A 203 34.68 -16.71 -22.52
N GLN A 204 34.51 -18.04 -22.52
CA GLN A 204 35.23 -18.96 -23.42
C GLN A 204 34.96 -18.70 -24.90
N PHE A 205 33.75 -18.20 -25.23
CA PHE A 205 33.36 -17.86 -26.59
C PHE A 205 33.45 -16.36 -26.87
N ASN A 206 34.10 -15.56 -26.01
CA ASN A 206 34.24 -14.11 -26.23
C ASN A 206 35.42 -13.73 -27.15
N ASN A 207 35.92 -14.68 -27.94
CA ASN A 207 36.95 -14.45 -28.96
C ASN A 207 36.46 -14.99 -30.31
N ASP A 208 36.91 -14.36 -31.41
CA ASP A 208 36.40 -14.63 -32.75
C ASP A 208 36.76 -16.05 -33.22
N GLU A 209 37.92 -16.60 -32.86
CA GLU A 209 38.35 -17.96 -33.22
C GLU A 209 37.45 -19.04 -32.61
N SER A 210 37.11 -18.92 -31.32
CA SER A 210 36.27 -19.89 -30.61
C SER A 210 34.80 -19.80 -31.03
N LEU A 211 34.35 -18.60 -31.41
CA LEU A 211 33.03 -18.39 -32.02
C LEU A 211 32.94 -19.02 -33.40
N GLU A 212 33.99 -18.87 -34.22
CA GLU A 212 34.04 -19.46 -35.55
C GLU A 212 33.98 -20.99 -35.50
N VAL A 213 34.75 -21.61 -34.59
CA VAL A 213 34.68 -23.07 -34.35
C VAL A 213 33.28 -23.49 -33.89
N LEU A 214 32.67 -22.75 -32.94
CA LEU A 214 31.33 -23.07 -32.43
C LEU A 214 30.25 -22.99 -33.52
N LEU A 215 30.34 -22.00 -34.42
CA LEU A 215 29.38 -21.79 -35.49
C LEU A 215 29.55 -22.81 -36.63
N ASN A 216 30.80 -23.14 -36.99
CA ASN A 216 31.10 -24.07 -38.07
C ASN A 216 30.82 -25.53 -37.68
N ASP A 217 31.11 -25.93 -36.43
CA ASP A 217 30.89 -27.29 -35.93
C ASP A 217 29.55 -27.45 -35.17
N TRP A 218 28.57 -26.59 -35.48
CA TRP A 218 27.30 -26.57 -34.76
C TRP A 218 26.49 -27.86 -34.92
N LYS A 219 26.33 -28.61 -33.84
CA LYS A 219 25.49 -29.83 -33.77
C LYS A 219 24.17 -29.64 -33.01
N GLY A 220 23.84 -28.41 -32.63
CA GLY A 220 22.61 -28.09 -31.90
C GLY A 220 21.37 -27.96 -32.80
N ALA A 221 20.21 -27.80 -32.18
CA ALA A 221 18.96 -27.60 -32.93
C ALA A 221 18.99 -26.26 -33.71
N PRO A 222 18.33 -26.17 -34.88
CA PRO A 222 18.31 -24.94 -35.68
C PRO A 222 17.83 -23.71 -34.90
N LYS A 223 16.84 -23.89 -34.02
CA LYS A 223 16.30 -22.81 -33.19
C LYS A 223 17.27 -22.29 -32.13
N GLN A 224 18.20 -23.13 -31.65
CA GLN A 224 19.28 -22.70 -30.75
C GLN A 224 20.31 -21.85 -31.51
N MET A 225 20.60 -22.18 -32.78
CA MET A 225 21.47 -21.38 -33.64
C MET A 225 20.87 -20.00 -33.91
N GLU A 226 19.59 -19.94 -34.28
CA GLU A 226 18.88 -18.66 -34.48
C GLU A 226 18.92 -17.78 -33.22
N MET A 227 18.78 -18.37 -32.04
CA MET A 227 18.89 -17.67 -30.76
C MET A 227 20.30 -17.15 -30.50
N LEU A 228 21.34 -17.94 -30.80
CA LEU A 228 22.74 -17.51 -30.67
C LEU A 228 23.07 -16.36 -31.62
N LEU A 229 22.63 -16.43 -32.88
CA LEU A 229 22.82 -15.36 -33.86
C LEU A 229 22.08 -14.08 -33.46
N ALA A 230 20.85 -14.20 -32.96
CA ALA A 230 20.09 -13.08 -32.42
C ALA A 230 20.80 -12.43 -31.22
N PHE A 231 21.39 -13.25 -30.34
CA PHE A 231 22.20 -12.77 -29.22
C PHE A 231 23.43 -12.00 -29.71
N LEU A 232 24.21 -12.56 -30.64
CA LEU A 232 25.42 -11.91 -31.18
C LEU A 232 25.08 -10.57 -31.85
N HIS A 233 23.97 -10.51 -32.58
CA HIS A 233 23.47 -9.28 -33.18
C HIS A 233 23.15 -8.22 -32.11
N PHE A 234 22.44 -8.58 -31.03
CA PHE A 234 22.14 -7.65 -29.95
C PHE A 234 23.39 -7.24 -29.17
N SER A 235 24.30 -8.16 -28.90
CA SER A 235 25.56 -7.87 -28.20
C SER A 235 26.40 -6.86 -28.98
N LYS A 236 26.49 -6.95 -30.31
CA LYS A 236 27.23 -6.00 -31.14
C LYS A 236 26.51 -4.66 -31.35
N THR A 237 25.18 -4.63 -31.33
CA THR A 237 24.40 -3.39 -31.61
C THR A 237 24.03 -2.61 -30.37
N LYS A 238 23.70 -3.29 -29.27
CA LYS A 238 23.20 -2.70 -28.01
C LYS A 238 24.10 -2.96 -26.81
N GLY A 239 25.07 -3.87 -26.90
CA GLY A 239 25.94 -4.27 -25.79
C GLY A 239 25.25 -5.27 -24.87
N GLU A 240 24.30 -4.81 -24.06
CA GLU A 240 23.58 -5.65 -23.09
C GLU A 240 22.36 -6.31 -23.72
N VAL A 241 22.17 -7.61 -23.46
CA VAL A 241 21.08 -8.41 -24.05
C VAL A 241 20.08 -8.83 -22.99
N LYS A 242 18.88 -8.25 -23.05
CA LYS A 242 17.76 -8.65 -22.17
C LYS A 242 17.19 -9.98 -22.61
N GLN A 243 16.85 -10.85 -21.66
CA GLN A 243 16.25 -12.16 -21.94
C GLN A 243 14.95 -12.02 -22.74
N THR A 244 14.09 -11.05 -22.39
CA THR A 244 12.81 -10.80 -23.06
C THR A 244 12.99 -10.42 -24.53
N GLU A 245 13.85 -9.42 -24.80
CA GLU A 245 14.17 -8.99 -26.17
C GLU A 245 14.78 -10.11 -27.01
N LEU A 246 15.66 -10.93 -26.41
CA LEU A 246 16.28 -12.06 -27.09
C LEU A 246 15.25 -13.12 -27.50
N LEU A 247 14.33 -13.49 -26.60
CA LEU A 247 13.29 -14.48 -26.89
C LEU A 247 12.32 -13.99 -27.97
N GLU A 248 11.92 -12.71 -27.92
CA GLU A 248 11.07 -12.12 -28.95
C GLU A 248 11.74 -12.09 -30.33
N LYS A 249 12.99 -11.63 -30.42
CA LYS A 249 13.72 -11.51 -31.69
C LYS A 249 14.06 -12.88 -32.29
N SER A 250 14.44 -13.85 -31.47
CA SER A 250 14.76 -15.21 -31.92
C SER A 250 13.51 -16.04 -32.20
N GLY A 251 12.32 -15.62 -31.74
CA GLY A 251 11.11 -16.45 -31.73
C GLY A 251 11.30 -17.74 -30.92
N GLY A 252 12.19 -17.70 -29.92
CA GLY A 252 12.61 -18.86 -29.13
C GLY A 252 11.91 -18.95 -27.78
N THR A 253 12.10 -20.07 -27.08
CA THR A 253 11.52 -20.33 -25.76
C THR A 253 12.56 -20.33 -24.65
N SER A 254 12.13 -20.14 -23.40
CA SER A 254 13.01 -20.21 -22.22
C SER A 254 13.73 -21.57 -22.08
N ALA A 255 13.11 -22.65 -22.56
CA ALA A 255 13.73 -23.98 -22.61
C ALA A 255 14.92 -24.04 -23.57
N GLN A 256 14.86 -23.34 -24.71
CA GLN A 256 15.96 -23.28 -25.68
C GLN A 256 17.12 -22.45 -25.15
N LEU A 257 16.83 -21.34 -24.46
CA LEU A 257 17.84 -20.56 -23.76
C LEU A 257 18.51 -21.37 -22.65
N LYS A 258 17.72 -22.11 -21.86
CA LYS A 258 18.25 -23.01 -20.82
C LYS A 258 19.15 -24.09 -21.43
N ALA A 259 18.78 -24.67 -22.57
CA ALA A 259 19.61 -25.66 -23.25
C ALA A 259 20.94 -25.06 -23.77
N LEU A 260 20.97 -23.79 -24.17
CA LEU A 260 22.22 -23.08 -24.49
C LEU A 260 23.06 -22.81 -23.23
N ALA A 261 22.40 -22.56 -22.09
CA ALA A 261 23.07 -22.41 -20.81
C ALA A 261 23.62 -23.72 -20.25
N ASP A 262 22.89 -24.82 -20.38
CA ASP A 262 23.32 -26.17 -19.99
C ASP A 262 24.52 -26.64 -20.83
N LYS A 263 24.62 -26.17 -22.09
CA LYS A 263 25.78 -26.38 -22.97
C LYS A 263 26.96 -25.43 -22.66
N GLY A 264 26.80 -24.52 -21.71
CA GLY A 264 27.81 -23.54 -21.33
C GLY A 264 28.07 -22.47 -22.39
N ILE A 265 27.16 -22.23 -23.32
CA ILE A 265 27.35 -21.24 -24.40
C ILE A 265 26.88 -19.85 -23.93
N LEU A 266 25.71 -19.78 -23.29
CA LEU A 266 25.12 -18.54 -22.76
C LEU A 266 24.93 -18.65 -21.24
N ASN A 267 24.96 -17.52 -20.54
CA ASN A 267 24.63 -17.43 -19.12
C ASN A 267 23.41 -16.51 -18.93
N VAL A 268 22.52 -16.81 -17.98
CA VAL A 268 21.24 -16.11 -17.73
C VAL A 268 21.10 -15.72 -16.27
#